data_AF-A0A1F7LPE0-F1
#
_entry.id   AF-A0A1F7LPE0-F1
#
_cell.length_a   1.000
_cell.length_b   1.000
_cell.length_c   1.000
_cell.angle_alpha   90.00
_cell.angle_beta   90.00
_cell.angle_gamma   90.00
#
_symmetry.space_group_name_H-M   'P 1'
#
loop_
_entity.id
_entity.type
_entity.pdbx_description
1 polymer ?
#
loop_
_entity_poly.entity_id
_entity_poly.type
_entity_poly.pdbx_seq_one_letter_code
_entity_poly.pdbx_strand_id
1 'polypeptide(L)'
;MASGEHTHPNYMAIFWCLAVLTVVEIAVIFMPLAKLTIGVLLVGFALAKAALVAMYFMHLRFETRTLGLIALTPLAIASLLVFLILPDGFAVAKRTEGVKAAVGAPAKH
;
A
#
# COMPACT_ATOMS: atom_id res chain seq x y z
N MET A 1 32.65 34.76 10.95
CA MET A 1 32.77 33.33 10.58
C MET A 1 32.15 32.50 11.68
N ALA A 2 31.01 31.85 11.41
CA ALA A 2 30.57 30.56 11.96
C ALA A 2 29.06 30.42 11.70
N SER A 3 28.71 29.85 10.54
CA SER A 3 27.36 29.36 10.27
C SER A 3 27.16 28.06 11.05
N GLY A 4 26.34 28.12 12.10
CA GLY A 4 25.82 26.93 12.77
C GLY A 4 24.56 26.45 12.05
N GLU A 5 24.73 25.81 10.89
CA GLU A 5 23.63 25.09 10.23
C GLU A 5 23.26 23.90 11.11
N HIS A 6 22.22 24.07 11.92
CA HIS A 6 21.60 22.98 12.65
C HIS A 6 20.94 22.06 11.63
N THR A 7 21.67 21.04 11.18
CA THR A 7 21.16 19.96 10.33
C THR A 7 20.12 19.17 11.13
N HIS A 8 18.89 19.67 11.17
CA HIS A 8 17.74 18.92 11.65
C HIS A 8 17.65 17.64 10.82
N PRO A 9 17.39 16.47 11.44
CA PRO A 9 17.14 15.25 10.69
C PRO A 9 16.04 15.58 9.69
N ASN A 10 16.27 15.32 8.40
CA ASN A 10 15.50 15.93 7.32
C ASN A 10 14.13 15.23 7.15
N TYR A 11 13.31 15.19 8.20
CA TYR A 11 11.96 14.60 8.25
C TYR A 11 11.06 15.11 7.13
N MET A 12 11.26 16.37 6.72
CA MET A 12 10.59 16.99 5.59
C MET A 12 10.94 16.33 4.25
N ALA A 13 12.19 15.89 4.05
CA ALA A 13 12.57 15.16 2.83
C ALA A 13 11.87 13.80 2.72
N ILE A 14 11.72 13.07 3.84
CA ILE A 14 10.98 11.79 3.83
C ILE A 14 9.50 12.02 3.62
N PHE A 15 8.93 13.03 4.27
CA PHE A 15 7.53 13.40 4.05
C PHE A 15 7.26 13.65 2.56
N TRP A 16 8.11 14.43 1.90
CA TRP A 16 8.00 14.68 0.46
C TRP A 16 8.21 13.41 -0.38
N CYS A 17 9.16 12.55 0.00
CA CYS A 17 9.38 11.27 -0.68
C CYS A 17 8.14 10.35 -0.59
N LEU A 18 7.54 10.22 0.59
CA LEU A 18 6.30 9.47 0.81
C LEU A 18 5.11 10.10 0.08
N ALA A 19 5.02 11.44 0.06
CA ALA A 19 3.98 12.17 -0.66
C ALA A 19 4.06 11.91 -2.17
N VAL A 20 5.26 12.01 -2.75
CA VAL A 20 5.50 11.68 -4.18
C VAL A 20 5.11 10.23 -4.46
N LEU A 21 5.49 9.30 -3.58
CA LEU A 21 5.14 7.89 -3.75
C LEU A 21 3.63 7.65 -3.71
N THR A 22 2.88 8.47 -2.99
CA THR A 22 1.41 8.43 -2.96
C THR A 22 0.80 9.02 -4.23
N VAL A 23 1.35 10.12 -4.74
CA VAL A 23 0.93 10.69 -6.03
C VAL A 23 1.13 9.71 -7.17
N VAL A 24 2.26 8.98 -7.15
CA VAL A 24 2.56 7.94 -8.15
C VAL A 24 1.54 6.79 -8.06
N GLU A 25 1.15 6.34 -6.86
CA GLU A 25 0.09 5.32 -6.72
C GLU A 25 -1.22 5.77 -7.36
N ILE A 26 -1.64 7.01 -7.11
CA ILE A 26 -2.86 7.57 -7.69
C ILE A 26 -2.76 7.57 -9.22
N ALA A 27 -1.63 8.02 -9.78
CA ALA A 27 -1.40 8.00 -11.22
C ALA A 27 -1.47 6.58 -11.82
N VAL A 28 -0.94 5.58 -11.13
CA VAL A 28 -0.98 4.16 -11.54
C VAL A 28 -2.40 3.62 -11.56
N ILE A 29 -3.25 4.04 -10.61
CA ILE A 29 -4.68 3.64 -10.56
C ILE A 29 -5.45 4.19 -11.77
N PHE A 30 -5.11 5.40 -12.24
CA PHE A 30 -5.77 6.00 -13.42
C PHE A 30 -5.26 5.45 -14.76
N MET A 31 -4.20 4.64 -14.76
CA MET A 31 -3.68 4.02 -15.97
C MET A 31 -4.56 2.83 -16.38
N PRO A 32 -4.84 2.61 -17.68
CA PRO A 32 -5.66 1.50 -18.17
C PRO A 32 -4.90 0.16 -18.14
N LEU A 33 -4.40 -0.24 -16.98
CA LEU A 33 -3.69 -1.49 -16.74
C LEU A 33 -4.67 -2.57 -16.25
N ALA A 34 -4.25 -3.84 -16.36
CA ALA A 34 -5.01 -4.95 -15.79
C ALA A 34 -5.12 -4.79 -14.26
N LYS A 35 -6.28 -5.11 -13.69
CA LYS A 35 -6.56 -4.94 -12.24
C LYS A 35 -5.55 -5.67 -11.34
N LEU A 36 -5.08 -6.84 -11.79
CA LEU A 36 -4.03 -7.59 -11.08
C LEU A 36 -2.70 -6.85 -11.08
N THR A 37 -2.30 -6.25 -12.21
CA THR A 37 -1.07 -5.47 -12.33
C THR A 37 -1.11 -4.24 -11.43
N ILE A 38 -2.24 -3.52 -11.41
CA ILE A 38 -2.45 -2.38 -10.51
C ILE A 38 -2.34 -2.83 -9.05
N GLY A 39 -3.00 -3.94 -8.67
CA GLY A 39 -2.93 -4.48 -7.32
C GLY A 39 -1.50 -4.82 -6.88
N VAL A 40 -0.71 -5.48 -7.73
CA VAL A 40 0.69 -5.81 -7.45
C VAL A 40 1.54 -4.55 -7.29
N LEU A 41 1.35 -3.56 -8.15
CA LEU A 41 2.05 -2.27 -8.06
C LEU A 41 1.74 -1.53 -6.75
N LEU A 42 0.46 -1.43 -6.38
CA LEU A 42 0.03 -0.79 -5.13
C LEU A 42 0.62 -1.50 -3.90
N VAL A 43 0.60 -2.83 -3.87
CA VAL A 43 1.25 -3.59 -2.79
C VAL A 43 2.76 -3.31 -2.74
N GLY A 44 3.42 -3.27 -3.90
CA GLY A 44 4.84 -2.90 -4.00
C GLY A 44 5.13 -1.48 -3.46
N PHE A 45 4.29 -0.50 -3.80
CA PHE A 45 4.40 0.86 -3.29
C PHE A 45 4.14 0.96 -1.79
N ALA A 46 3.20 0.18 -1.25
CA ALA A 46 2.95 0.09 0.18
C ALA A 46 4.18 -0.47 0.94
N LEU A 47 4.80 -1.53 0.41
CA LEU A 47 6.03 -2.10 0.98
C LEU A 47 7.21 -1.11 0.89
N ALA A 48 7.34 -0.37 -0.21
CA ALA A 48 8.37 0.65 -0.35
C ALA A 48 8.21 1.78 0.67
N LYS A 49 6.98 2.24 0.94
CA LYS A 49 6.69 3.20 2.02
C LYS A 49 7.11 2.64 3.38
N ALA A 50 6.73 1.41 3.68
CA ALA A 50 7.12 0.74 4.93
C ALA A 50 8.65 0.62 5.07
N ALA A 51 9.36 0.28 3.99
CA ALA A 51 10.82 0.20 3.99
C ALA A 51 11.49 1.58 4.15
N LEU A 52 10.96 2.64 3.51
CA LEU A 52 11.43 4.02 3.70
C LEU A 52 11.24 4.47 5.14
N VAL A 53 10.06 4.21 5.72
CA VAL A 53 9.79 4.51 7.13
C VAL A 53 10.74 3.72 8.02
N ALA A 54 10.94 2.43 7.78
CA ALA A 54 11.87 1.61 8.56
C ALA A 54 13.32 2.14 8.46
N MET A 55 13.83 2.42 7.27
CA MET A 55 15.21 2.90 7.09
C MET A 55 15.44 4.29 7.69
N TYR A 56 14.48 5.21 7.54
CA TYR A 56 14.67 6.60 8.00
C TYR A 56 14.31 6.83 9.47
N PHE A 57 13.33 6.11 10.01
CA PHE A 57 13.03 6.18 11.44
C PHE A 57 13.93 5.22 12.26
N MET A 58 14.64 4.29 11.62
CA MET A 58 15.56 3.35 12.29
C MET A 58 16.93 3.22 11.61
N HIS A 59 17.79 4.24 11.76
CA HIS A 59 19.23 3.97 11.81
C HIS A 59 19.81 3.98 13.23
N LEU A 60 19.00 3.72 14.26
CA LEU A 60 19.50 3.03 15.46
C LEU A 60 18.43 2.14 16.11
N ARG A 61 18.71 0.86 15.93
CA ARG A 61 18.11 -0.37 16.47
C ARG A 61 18.07 -0.48 18.01
N PHE A 62 18.19 0.59 18.80
CA PHE A 62 18.32 0.45 20.26
C PHE A 62 17.37 1.25 21.16
N GLU A 63 16.58 2.21 20.69
CA GLU A 63 15.77 3.04 21.63
C GLU A 63 14.33 3.38 21.18
N THR A 64 13.86 2.84 20.04
CA THR A 64 12.59 3.25 19.41
C THR A 64 11.61 2.11 19.14
N ARG A 65 11.62 1.04 19.94
CA ARG A 65 10.65 -0.07 19.81
C ARG A 65 9.20 0.42 19.76
N THR A 66 8.87 1.47 20.49
CA THR A 66 7.52 2.06 20.50
C THR A 66 7.13 2.71 19.18
N LEU A 67 8.01 3.48 18.53
CA LEU A 67 7.71 4.11 17.23
C LEU A 67 7.64 3.07 16.11
N GLY A 68 8.54 2.09 16.13
CA GLY A 68 8.48 0.94 15.23
C GLY A 68 7.19 0.14 15.40
N LEU A 69 6.76 -0.10 16.64
CA LEU A 69 5.49 -0.77 16.94
C LEU A 69 4.30 0.04 16.44
N ILE A 70 4.27 1.36 16.66
CA ILE A 70 3.18 2.23 16.17
C ILE A 70 3.09 2.21 14.64
N ALA A 71 4.21 2.12 13.92
CA ALA A 71 4.21 1.98 12.45
C ALA A 71 3.85 0.55 12.01
N LEU A 72 4.24 -0.46 12.78
CA LEU A 72 3.97 -1.87 12.49
C LEU A 72 2.51 -2.26 12.75
N THR A 73 1.86 -1.68 13.76
CA THR A 73 0.45 -1.94 14.09
C THR A 73 -0.50 -1.74 12.89
N PRO A 74 -0.54 -0.58 12.22
CA PRO A 74 -1.39 -0.40 11.06
C PRO A 74 -0.97 -1.30 9.89
N LEU A 75 0.32 -1.60 9.74
CA LEU A 75 0.80 -2.51 8.70
C LEU A 75 0.32 -3.96 8.92
N ALA A 76 0.34 -4.43 10.18
CA ALA A 76 -0.16 -5.74 10.57
C ALA A 76 -1.67 -5.84 10.37
N ILE A 77 -2.42 -4.81 10.79
CA ILE A 77 -3.87 -4.73 10.57
C ILE A 77 -4.19 -4.73 9.08
N ALA A 78 -3.48 -3.93 8.27
CA ALA A 78 -3.67 -3.89 6.82
C ALA A 78 -3.37 -5.25 6.17
N SER A 79 -2.31 -5.93 6.59
CA SER A 79 -1.95 -7.26 6.08
C SER A 79 -3.00 -8.31 6.43
N LEU A 80 -3.52 -8.29 7.66
CA LEU A 80 -4.60 -9.17 8.10
C LEU A 80 -5.88 -8.89 7.30
N LEU A 81 -6.21 -7.62 7.09
CA LEU A 81 -7.38 -7.21 6.32
C LEU A 81 -7.30 -7.68 4.86
N VAL A 82 -6.13 -7.56 4.21
CA VAL A 82 -5.90 -8.09 2.86
C VAL A 82 -6.13 -9.60 2.82
N PHE A 83 -5.61 -10.34 3.81
CA PHE A 83 -5.79 -11.79 3.91
C PHE A 83 -7.25 -12.20 4.12
N LEU A 84 -8.01 -11.41 4.88
CA LEU A 84 -9.44 -11.61 5.11
C LEU A 84 -10.26 -11.28 3.86
N ILE A 85 -9.93 -10.20 3.14
CA ILE A 85 -10.69 -9.72 1.98
C ILE A 85 -10.41 -10.53 0.71
N LEU A 86 -9.22 -11.11 0.58
CA LEU A 86 -8.81 -11.94 -0.57
C LEU A 86 -9.82 -13.06 -0.88
N PRO A 87 -10.16 -13.97 0.07
CA PRO A 87 -11.11 -15.05 -0.20
C PRO A 87 -12.52 -14.54 -0.53
N ASP A 88 -12.99 -13.47 0.13
CA ASP A 88 -14.26 -12.82 -0.22
C ASP A 88 -14.24 -12.24 -1.63
N GLY A 89 -13.13 -11.59 -2.03
CA GLY A 89 -12.93 -11.07 -3.38
C GLY A 89 -12.96 -12.18 -4.44
N PHE A 90 -12.31 -13.31 -4.18
CA PHE A 90 -12.37 -14.49 -5.07
C PHE A 90 -13.76 -15.12 -5.12
N ALA A 91 -14.46 -15.20 -3.99
CA ALA A 91 -15.83 -15.71 -3.91
C ALA A 91 -16.81 -14.82 -4.69
N VAL A 92 -16.67 -13.50 -4.55
CA VAL A 92 -17.46 -12.51 -5.31
C VAL A 92 -17.14 -12.61 -6.79
N ALA A 93 -15.87 -12.67 -7.20
CA ALA A 93 -15.47 -12.82 -8.60
C ALA A 93 -16.17 -14.02 -9.27
N LYS A 94 -16.11 -15.19 -8.61
CA LYS A 94 -16.78 -16.43 -9.07
C LYS A 94 -18.31 -16.28 -9.14
N ARG A 95 -18.93 -15.57 -8.18
CA ARG A 95 -20.36 -15.26 -8.20
C ARG A 95 -20.74 -14.35 -9.38
N THR A 96 -19.96 -13.32 -9.68
CA THR A 96 -20.19 -12.46 -10.85
C THR A 96 -20.05 -13.19 -12.17
N GLU A 97 -19.09 -14.11 -12.30
CA GLU A 97 -19.01 -14.98 -13.49
C GLU A 97 -20.25 -15.87 -13.62
N GLY A 98 -20.72 -16.45 -12.52
CA GLY A 98 -21.95 -17.27 -12.50
C GLY A 98 -23.21 -16.48 -12.86
N VAL A 99 -23.36 -15.26 -12.36
CA VAL A 99 -24.49 -14.37 -12.71
C VAL A 99 -24.42 -13.94 -14.17
N LYS A 100 -23.23 -13.56 -14.67
CA LYS A 100 -23.04 -13.16 -16.07
C LYS A 100 -23.32 -14.33 -17.03
N ALA A 101 -22.94 -15.56 -16.67
CA ALA A 101 -23.24 -16.77 -17.43
C ALA A 101 -24.74 -17.10 -17.43
N ALA A 102 -25.45 -16.90 -16.30
CA ALA A 102 -26.89 -17.12 -16.20
C ALA A 102 -27.72 -16.11 -17.00
N VAL A 103 -27.28 -14.85 -17.10
CA VAL A 103 -27.92 -13.80 -17.90
C VAL A 103 -27.66 -13.99 -19.41
N GLY A 104 -26.58 -14.66 -19.80
CA GLY A 104 -26.25 -14.96 -21.19
C GLY A 104 -26.91 -16.21 -21.78
N ALA A 105 -27.57 -17.04 -20.96
CA ALA A 105 -28.32 -18.19 -21.46
C ALA A 105 -29.66 -17.71 -22.04
N PRO A 106 -29.98 -17.96 -23.33
CA PRO A 106 -31.29 -17.59 -23.87
C PRO A 106 -32.36 -18.30 -23.06
N ALA A 107 -33.33 -17.54 -22.56
CA ALA A 107 -34.53 -18.09 -21.95
C ALA A 107 -35.12 -19.11 -22.93
N LYS A 108 -35.04 -20.40 -22.58
CA LYS A 108 -35.71 -21.46 -23.32
C LYS A 108 -37.21 -21.22 -23.14
N HIS A 109 -37.79 -20.50 -24.10
CA HIS A 109 -39.23 -20.45 -24.33
C HIS A 109 -39.62 -21.62 -25.23
#